data_AF-A0A9X3CN51-F1
#
_entry.id   AF-A0A9X3CN51-F1
#
_cell.length_a   1.000
_cell.length_b   1.000
_cell.length_c   1.000
_cell.angle_alpha   90.00
_cell.angle_beta   90.00
_cell.angle_gamma   90.00
#
_symmetry.space_group_name_H-M   'P 1'
#
loop_
_entity.id
_entity.type
_entity.pdbx_description
1 polymer ?
#
loop_
_entity_poly.entity_id
_entity_poly.type
_entity_poly.pdbx_seq_one_letter_code
_entity_poly.pdbx_strand_id
1 'polypeptide(L)'
;HLYQRSAKEPWLRATNISRYILNEVQITNLYAKRMQIEEAFRDLKSTAYGILLRHNRTRCTQRLDILLLVALLAEILMWWNGLIAEQAKWHFDFQANNSKHRRSLSIPCLGREVRNHQRYSNIKGPHTMQDWGNYEGICQRLY
;
A
#
# COMPACT_ATOMS: atom_id res chain seq x y z
N HIS A 1 16.98 19.79 -2.36
CA HIS A 1 17.99 19.78 -1.27
C HIS A 1 17.65 20.61 -0.02
N LEU A 2 16.45 21.22 0.10
CA LEU A 2 16.10 22.08 1.25
C LEU A 2 15.46 21.34 2.46
N TYR A 3 14.89 20.14 2.28
CA TYR A 3 14.19 19.42 3.36
C TYR A 3 15.09 18.58 4.29
N GLN A 4 16.30 18.20 3.85
CA GLN A 4 17.22 17.38 4.67
C GLN A 4 17.82 18.13 5.86
N ARG A 5 17.81 19.47 5.85
CA ARG A 5 18.45 20.28 6.90
C ARG A 5 17.55 20.52 8.12
N SER A 6 16.23 20.33 7.99
CA SER A 6 15.26 20.64 9.05
C SER A 6 14.97 19.46 9.99
N ALA A 7 15.48 18.27 9.69
CA ALA A 7 15.22 17.03 10.46
C ALA A 7 16.51 16.52 11.14
N LYS A 8 17.22 17.40 11.86
CA LYS A 8 18.44 17.07 12.60
C LYS A 8 18.25 16.94 14.11
N GLU A 9 17.02 17.02 14.59
CA GLU A 9 16.74 16.85 16.02
C GLU A 9 16.86 15.37 16.40
N PRO A 10 17.59 15.02 17.47
CA PRO A 10 17.71 13.65 17.93
C PRO A 10 16.35 13.14 18.43
N TRP A 11 15.86 12.04 17.86
CA TRP A 11 14.58 11.45 18.27
C TRP A 11 14.81 10.50 19.46
N LEU A 12 14.31 10.88 20.64
CA LEU A 12 14.21 9.97 21.78
C LEU A 12 12.96 9.11 21.62
N ARG A 13 13.13 7.78 21.59
CA ARG A 13 12.04 6.82 21.41
C ARG A 13 11.91 5.94 22.65
N ALA A 14 10.73 5.97 23.27
CA ALA A 14 10.37 5.05 24.33
C ALA A 14 9.50 3.93 23.74
N THR A 15 9.85 2.68 24.00
CA THR A 15 9.10 1.50 23.53
C THR A 15 8.97 0.47 24.64
N ASN A 16 7.80 -0.16 24.76
CA ASN A 16 7.58 -1.31 25.65
C ASN A 16 8.05 -2.65 25.00
N ILE A 17 8.76 -2.57 23.88
CA ILE A 17 9.27 -3.74 23.17
C ILE A 17 10.58 -4.15 23.80
N SER A 18 10.70 -5.43 24.16
CA SER A 18 11.95 -5.93 24.73
C SER A 18 13.05 -6.08 23.69
N ARG A 19 14.29 -5.82 24.11
CA ARG A 19 15.50 -5.96 23.28
C ARG A 19 15.79 -7.39 22.85
N TYR A 20 15.18 -8.40 23.49
CA TYR A 20 15.28 -9.80 23.04
C TYR A 20 14.43 -10.08 21.79
N ILE A 21 13.43 -9.24 21.49
CA ILE A 21 12.54 -9.39 20.32
C ILE A 21 13.07 -8.58 19.14
N LEU A 22 13.35 -7.29 19.36
CA LEU A 22 13.78 -6.37 18.30
C LEU A 22 15.01 -5.58 18.74
N ASN A 23 15.98 -5.50 17.83
CA ASN A 23 17.15 -4.66 17.97
C ASN A 23 16.79 -3.18 17.76
N GLU A 24 17.60 -2.25 18.28
CA GLU A 24 17.41 -0.81 18.22
C GLU A 24 17.29 -0.29 16.77
N VAL A 25 18.03 -0.90 15.84
CA VAL A 25 17.94 -0.61 14.40
C VAL A 25 16.59 -1.04 13.83
N GLN A 26 16.08 -2.20 14.23
CA GLN A 26 14.77 -2.70 13.79
C GLN A 26 13.63 -1.85 14.36
N ILE A 27 13.72 -1.47 15.63
CA ILE A 27 12.78 -0.51 16.26
C ILE A 27 12.81 0.82 15.51
N THR A 28 14.00 1.28 15.12
CA THR A 28 14.17 2.51 14.35
C THR A 28 13.48 2.42 12.98
N ASN A 29 13.70 1.31 12.27
CA ASN A 29 13.09 1.05 10.97
C ASN A 29 11.56 0.91 11.07
N LEU A 30 11.06 0.27 12.12
CA LEU A 30 9.64 0.16 12.39
C LEU A 30 9.02 1.55 12.62
N TYR A 31 9.65 2.37 13.47
CA TYR A 31 9.19 3.74 13.71
C TYR A 31 9.25 4.61 12.46
N ALA A 32 10.21 4.39 11.56
CA ALA A 32 10.28 5.09 10.27
C ALA A 32 9.05 4.83 9.39
N LYS A 33 8.35 3.70 9.58
CA LYS A 33 7.09 3.40 8.87
C LYS A 33 5.91 4.27 9.33
N ARG A 34 6.02 5.01 10.45
CA ARG A 34 4.92 5.88 10.93
C ARG A 34 4.44 6.90 9.90
N MET A 35 5.35 7.37 9.04
CA MET A 35 5.02 8.35 8.00
C MET A 35 4.05 7.78 6.96
N GLN A 36 4.04 6.45 6.76
CA GLN A 36 3.14 5.79 5.82
C GLN A 36 1.67 6.00 6.21
N ILE A 37 1.37 6.16 7.49
CA ILE A 37 0.01 6.45 7.98
C ILE A 37 -0.43 7.85 7.53
N GLU A 38 0.44 8.85 7.67
CA GLU A 38 0.14 10.22 7.24
C GLU A 38 0.00 10.31 5.72
N GLU A 39 0.87 9.62 4.98
CA GLU A 39 0.79 9.50 3.53
C GLU A 39 -0.51 8.82 3.10
N ALA A 40 -0.90 7.70 3.73
CA ALA A 40 -2.16 7.03 3.45
C ALA A 40 -3.38 7.94 3.70
N PHE A 41 -3.40 8.70 4.79
CA PHE A 41 -4.47 9.67 5.04
C PHE A 41 -4.48 10.82 4.03
N ARG A 42 -3.31 11.22 3.50
CA ARG A 42 -3.20 12.25 2.47
C ARG A 42 -3.70 11.73 1.13
N ASP A 43 -3.33 10.51 0.77
CA ASP A 43 -3.75 9.84 -0.45
C ASP A 43 -5.25 9.58 -0.45
N LEU A 44 -5.81 9.12 0.68
CA LEU A 44 -7.26 8.94 0.84
C LEU A 44 -8.07 10.22 0.55
N LYS A 45 -7.50 11.39 0.90
CA LYS A 45 -8.08 12.71 0.65
C LYS A 45 -7.83 13.20 -0.78
N SER A 46 -6.85 12.64 -1.50
CA SER A 46 -6.46 13.08 -2.83
C SER A 46 -7.56 12.79 -3.86
N THR A 47 -7.76 13.73 -4.78
CA THR A 47 -8.76 13.62 -5.85
C THR A 47 -8.22 12.89 -7.09
N ALA A 48 -6.94 13.04 -7.40
CA ALA A 48 -6.32 12.43 -8.57
C ALA A 48 -5.92 10.96 -8.32
N TYR A 49 -5.36 10.69 -7.13
CA TYR A 49 -4.72 9.42 -6.82
C TYR A 49 -5.46 8.61 -5.73
N GLY A 50 -6.46 9.19 -5.08
CA GLY A 50 -7.15 8.60 -3.93
C GLY A 50 -8.63 8.26 -4.13
N ILE A 51 -9.34 8.11 -3.01
CA ILE A 51 -10.77 7.73 -2.93
C ILE A 51 -11.67 8.98 -2.81
N LEU A 52 -11.17 10.15 -3.25
CA LEU A 52 -11.91 11.41 -3.36
C LEU A 52 -12.63 11.84 -2.06
N LEU A 53 -12.14 11.49 -0.87
CA LEU A 53 -12.83 11.86 0.37
C LEU A 53 -13.01 13.37 0.53
N ARG A 54 -12.13 14.20 -0.05
CA ARG A 54 -12.31 15.68 -0.07
C ARG A 54 -13.56 16.14 -0.81
N HIS A 55 -14.08 15.34 -1.74
CA HIS A 55 -15.30 15.66 -2.49
C HIS A 55 -16.58 15.34 -1.70
N ASN A 56 -16.47 14.56 -0.63
CA ASN A 56 -17.59 14.32 0.28
C ASN A 56 -17.82 15.58 1.13
N ARG A 57 -18.90 16.32 0.85
CA ARG A 57 -19.29 17.54 1.58
C ARG A 57 -19.99 17.26 2.93
N THR A 58 -19.92 16.03 3.41
CA THR A 58 -20.66 15.58 4.59
C THR A 58 -19.92 15.96 5.87
N ARG A 59 -20.62 16.55 6.83
CA ARG A 59 -20.09 16.88 8.18
C ARG A 59 -20.58 15.95 9.29
N CYS A 60 -21.45 15.00 8.96
CA CYS A 60 -21.95 14.00 9.89
C CYS A 60 -20.88 12.91 10.10
N THR A 61 -20.51 12.68 11.37
CA THR A 61 -19.49 11.68 11.77
C THR A 61 -19.89 10.27 11.37
N GLN A 62 -21.14 9.86 11.63
CA GLN A 62 -21.65 8.53 11.27
C GLN A 62 -21.51 8.22 9.77
N ARG A 63 -21.79 9.22 8.92
CA ARG A 63 -21.62 9.07 7.47
C ARG A 63 -20.16 9.00 7.07
N LEU A 64 -19.29 9.73 7.75
CA LEU A 64 -17.85 9.69 7.51
C LEU A 64 -17.25 8.34 7.91
N ASP A 65 -17.71 7.73 9.00
CA ASP A 65 -17.28 6.39 9.44
C ASP A 65 -17.62 5.33 8.38
N ILE A 66 -18.82 5.38 7.82
CA ILE A 66 -19.23 4.47 6.73
C ILE A 66 -18.37 4.71 5.48
N LEU A 67 -18.11 5.96 5.12
CA LEU A 67 -17.26 6.28 3.96
C LEU A 67 -15.81 5.82 4.15
N LEU A 68 -15.27 5.95 5.37
CA LEU A 68 -13.95 5.43 5.72
C LEU A 68 -13.91 3.90 5.66
N LEU A 69 -14.97 3.22 6.09
CA LEU A 69 -15.07 1.77 6.00
C LEU A 69 -15.09 1.31 4.53
N VAL A 70 -15.92 1.94 3.69
CA VAL A 70 -15.98 1.63 2.25
C VAL A 70 -14.63 1.92 1.59
N ALA A 71 -13.99 3.03 1.93
CA ALA A 71 -12.68 3.38 1.43
C ALA A 71 -11.60 2.36 1.83
N LEU A 72 -11.61 1.89 3.08
CA LEU A 72 -10.71 0.84 3.56
C LEU A 72 -10.90 -0.46 2.77
N LEU A 73 -12.14 -0.89 2.56
CA LEU A 73 -12.44 -2.09 1.79
C LEU A 73 -11.97 -1.96 0.33
N ALA A 74 -12.20 -0.80 -0.29
CA ALA A 74 -11.74 -0.53 -1.65
C ALA A 74 -10.21 -0.58 -1.74
N GLU A 75 -9.50 -0.03 -0.75
CA GLU A 75 -8.04 -0.07 -0.68
C GLU A 75 -7.52 -1.52 -0.55
N ILE A 76 -8.13 -2.34 0.32
CA ILE A 76 -7.80 -3.76 0.46
C ILE A 76 -7.97 -4.52 -0.87
N LEU A 77 -9.03 -4.23 -1.62
CA LEU A 77 -9.22 -4.85 -2.94
C LEU A 77 -8.13 -4.43 -3.93
N MET A 78 -7.69 -3.16 -3.92
CA MET A 78 -6.57 -2.70 -4.76
C MET A 78 -5.26 -3.37 -4.35
N TRP A 79 -5.03 -3.58 -3.05
CA TRP A 79 -3.91 -4.35 -2.53
C TRP A 79 -3.87 -5.78 -3.07
N TRP A 80 -5.01 -6.50 -3.02
CA TRP A 80 -5.09 -7.86 -3.57
C TRP A 80 -4.78 -7.90 -5.07
N ASN A 81 -5.35 -6.99 -5.86
CA ASN A 81 -5.04 -6.89 -7.28
C ASN A 81 -3.54 -6.62 -7.53
N GLY A 82 -2.94 -5.73 -6.72
CA GLY A 82 -1.52 -5.41 -6.81
C GLY A 82 -0.61 -6.58 -6.46
N LEU A 83 -0.96 -7.38 -5.44
CA LEU A 83 -0.21 -8.58 -5.05
C LEU A 83 -0.24 -9.64 -6.15
N ILE A 84 -1.42 -9.88 -6.74
CA ILE A 84 -1.58 -10.80 -7.87
C ILE A 84 -0.72 -10.31 -9.06
N ALA A 85 -0.77 -9.01 -9.36
CA ALA A 85 0.03 -8.43 -10.43
C ALA A 85 1.55 -8.47 -10.17
N GLU A 86 1.96 -8.35 -8.91
CA GLU A 86 3.35 -8.50 -8.51
C GLU A 86 3.85 -9.93 -8.74
N GLN A 87 3.05 -10.92 -8.35
CA GLN A 87 3.35 -12.34 -8.55
C GLN A 87 3.41 -12.72 -10.03
N ALA A 88 2.51 -12.16 -10.84
CA ALA A 88 2.53 -12.28 -12.30
C ALA A 88 3.65 -11.47 -12.98
N LYS A 89 4.46 -10.73 -12.21
CA LYS A 89 5.57 -9.88 -12.65
C LYS A 89 5.19 -8.74 -13.60
N TRP A 90 3.91 -8.37 -13.68
CA TRP A 90 3.44 -7.25 -14.52
C TRP A 90 3.95 -5.89 -14.05
N HIS A 91 4.41 -5.79 -12.81
CA HIS A 91 5.02 -4.59 -12.28
C HIS A 91 6.27 -4.11 -13.06
N PHE A 92 6.91 -4.97 -13.86
CA PHE A 92 8.00 -4.55 -14.75
C PHE A 92 7.49 -3.76 -15.96
N ASP A 93 6.28 -4.03 -16.44
CA ASP A 93 5.70 -3.35 -17.61
C ASP A 93 5.32 -1.90 -17.30
N PHE A 94 5.11 -1.58 -16.01
CA PHE A 94 4.82 -0.23 -15.51
C PHE A 94 6.08 0.56 -15.12
N GLN A 95 7.28 0.01 -15.35
CA GLN A 95 8.53 0.70 -15.07
C GLN A 95 9.06 1.37 -16.33
N ALA A 96 9.19 2.70 -16.30
CA ALA A 96 9.83 3.45 -17.36
C ALA A 96 11.36 3.27 -17.39
N ASN A 97 11.95 2.94 -16.23
CA ASN A 97 13.39 2.76 -16.07
C ASN A 97 13.76 1.28 -16.11
N ASN A 98 14.92 0.94 -16.67
CA ASN A 98 15.45 -0.43 -16.77
C ASN A 98 15.93 -1.01 -15.41
N SER A 99 15.47 -0.47 -14.29
CA SER A 99 15.88 -0.85 -12.94
C SER A 99 15.08 -2.08 -12.46
N LYS A 100 15.56 -3.28 -12.76
CA LYS A 100 14.85 -4.55 -12.47
C LYS A 100 14.86 -5.00 -11.01
N HIS A 101 15.52 -4.26 -10.12
CA HIS A 101 15.72 -4.66 -8.73
C HIS A 101 14.61 -4.21 -7.77
N ARG A 102 13.75 -3.28 -8.19
CA ARG A 102 12.69 -2.74 -7.32
C ARG A 102 11.48 -2.28 -8.12
N ARG A 103 10.31 -2.42 -7.52
CA ARG A 103 9.07 -1.85 -8.04
C ARG A 103 9.08 -0.32 -7.88
N SER A 104 8.61 0.39 -8.91
CA SER A 104 8.48 1.86 -8.91
C SER A 104 7.19 2.35 -8.24
N LEU A 105 6.10 1.61 -8.43
CA LEU A 105 4.77 1.91 -7.89
C LEU A 105 4.54 1.23 -6.53
N SER A 106 3.64 1.76 -5.70
CA SER A 106 3.12 1.01 -4.55
C SER A 106 2.22 -0.15 -5.02
N ILE A 107 1.98 -1.15 -4.16
CA ILE A 107 1.12 -2.30 -4.49
C ILE A 107 -0.30 -1.83 -4.88
N PRO A 108 -0.97 -0.92 -4.15
CA PRO A 108 -2.31 -0.47 -4.50
C PRO A 108 -2.35 0.29 -5.83
N CYS A 109 -1.35 1.15 -6.07
CA CYS A 109 -1.23 1.86 -7.34
C CYS A 109 -1.03 0.89 -8.50
N LEU A 110 -0.18 -0.14 -8.33
CA LEU A 110 -0.02 -1.19 -9.32
C LEU A 110 -1.35 -1.91 -9.60
N GLY A 111 -2.08 -2.30 -8.56
CA GLY A 111 -3.40 -2.96 -8.70
C GLY A 111 -4.41 -2.08 -9.45
N ARG A 112 -4.43 -0.78 -9.16
CA ARG A 112 -5.25 0.20 -9.87
C ARG A 112 -4.85 0.32 -11.35
N GLU A 113 -3.57 0.46 -11.65
CA GLU A 113 -3.09 0.60 -13.03
C GLU A 113 -3.36 -0.67 -13.84
N VAL A 114 -3.06 -1.85 -13.30
CA VAL A 114 -3.36 -3.13 -13.94
C VAL A 114 -4.85 -3.24 -14.28
N ARG A 115 -5.74 -2.81 -13.40
CA ARG A 115 -7.19 -2.80 -13.65
C ARG A 115 -7.60 -1.81 -14.75
N ASN A 116 -6.93 -0.66 -14.83
CA ASN A 116 -7.19 0.37 -15.84
C ASN A 116 -6.66 -0.02 -17.23
N HIS A 117 -5.61 -0.83 -17.29
CA HIS A 117 -5.00 -1.26 -18.55
C HIS A 117 -5.71 -2.48 -19.16
N GLN A 118 -6.22 -2.30 -20.38
CA GLN A 118 -6.96 -3.33 -21.12
C GLN A 118 -6.12 -4.58 -21.42
N ARG A 119 -4.78 -4.46 -21.48
CA ARG A 119 -3.86 -5.61 -21.67
C ARG A 119 -3.97 -6.66 -20.56
N TYR A 120 -4.33 -6.24 -19.36
CA TYR A 120 -4.51 -7.12 -18.21
C TYR A 120 -6.00 -7.36 -17.91
N SER A 121 -6.91 -6.97 -18.81
CA SER A 121 -8.35 -7.15 -18.59
C SER A 121 -8.82 -8.60 -18.59
N ASN A 122 -7.99 -9.53 -19.08
CA ASN A 122 -8.30 -10.96 -19.07
C ASN A 122 -8.36 -11.55 -17.65
N ILE A 123 -7.93 -10.78 -16.64
CA ILE A 123 -8.15 -11.03 -15.21
C ILE A 123 -9.64 -10.90 -14.81
N LYS A 124 -10.45 -10.20 -15.62
CA LYS A 124 -11.87 -9.96 -15.33
C LYS A 124 -12.74 -11.20 -15.59
N GLY A 125 -12.18 -12.26 -16.16
CA GLY A 125 -12.82 -13.58 -16.24
C GLY A 125 -12.72 -14.33 -14.91
N PRO A 126 -13.53 -15.38 -14.69
CA PRO A 126 -13.40 -16.19 -13.49
C PRO A 126 -12.01 -16.84 -13.51
N HIS A 127 -11.08 -16.30 -12.72
CA HIS A 127 -9.85 -16.99 -12.40
C HIS A 127 -10.24 -18.30 -11.74
N THR A 128 -10.13 -19.38 -12.52
CA THR A 128 -10.46 -20.72 -12.09
C THR A 128 -9.76 -21.00 -10.78
N MET A 129 -10.52 -21.60 -9.86
CA MET A 129 -10.17 -22.09 -8.53
C MET A 129 -8.93 -23.02 -8.48
N GLN A 130 -8.23 -23.24 -9.61
CA GLN A 130 -6.98 -23.99 -9.77
C GLN A 130 -5.73 -23.13 -9.57
N ASP A 131 -5.75 -21.86 -9.99
CA ASP A 131 -4.69 -20.92 -9.59
C ASP A 131 -4.69 -20.69 -8.08
N TRP A 132 -5.87 -20.97 -7.48
CA TRP A 132 -6.38 -21.45 -6.15
C TRP A 132 -5.58 -22.42 -5.24
N GLY A 133 -4.66 -23.21 -5.79
CA GLY A 133 -3.86 -24.18 -5.01
C GLY A 133 -2.46 -23.73 -4.55
N ASN A 134 -1.97 -22.57 -5.00
CA ASN A 134 -0.54 -22.22 -4.92
C ASN A 134 -0.20 -21.09 -3.91
N TYR A 135 -1.19 -20.52 -3.20
CA TYR A 135 -0.97 -19.47 -2.18
C TYR A 135 -1.02 -19.91 -0.72
N GLU A 136 -1.09 -21.22 -0.43
CA GLU A 136 -0.83 -21.70 0.94
C GLU A 136 0.59 -21.34 1.44
N GLY A 137 1.55 -21.12 0.52
CA GLY A 137 2.88 -20.60 0.85
C GLY A 137 2.98 -19.09 1.10
N ILE A 138 1.89 -18.32 0.93
CA ILE A 138 1.90 -16.85 1.09
C ILE A 138 1.77 -16.46 2.57
N CYS A 139 0.94 -17.17 3.34
CA CYS A 139 0.77 -16.90 4.77
C CYS A 139 2.06 -17.16 5.58
N GLN A 140 2.95 -18.01 5.07
CA GLN A 140 4.24 -18.32 5.72
C GLN A 140 5.37 -17.35 5.38
N ARG A 141 5.21 -16.48 4.38
CA ARG A 141 6.26 -15.54 3.93
C ARG A 141 6.05 -14.10 4.42
N LEU A 142 4.95 -13.86 5.13
CA LEU A 142 4.56 -12.57 5.69
C LEU A 142 4.65 -12.51 7.24
N TYR A 143 5.18 -13.55 7.88
CA TYR A 143 5.54 -13.57 9.31
C TYR A 143 7.02 -13.88 9.48
#